data_AF-S3I259-F1
#
_entry.id   AF-S3I259-F1
#
_cell.length_a   1.000
_cell.length_b   1.000
_cell.length_c   1.000
_cell.angle_alpha   90.00
_cell.angle_beta   90.00
_cell.angle_gamma   90.00
#
_symmetry.space_group_name_H-M   'P 1'
#
loop_
_entity.id
_entity.type
_entity.pdbx_description
1 polymer ?
#
loop_
_entity_poly.entity_id
_entity_poly.type
_entity_poly.pdbx_seq_one_letter_code
_entity_poly.pdbx_strand_id
1 'polypeptide(L)'
;MTECTASGEPARNKAGSRYSSLKKDELEALAVSAILEHRRLLDADEAVYEEWLRASGDPLVSSDVAQTLQDEYLARQKQAQGQQEELSEILDALGYVPVVPSGEKD
;
A
#
# COMPACT_ATOMS: atom_id res chain seq x y z
N MET A 1 4.85 -46.05 -16.96
CA MET A 1 3.46 -45.65 -16.67
C MET A 1 3.54 -44.66 -15.51
N THR A 2 3.82 -43.39 -15.84
CA THR A 2 2.85 -42.26 -15.92
C THR A 2 3.02 -41.44 -14.63
N GLU A 3 4.01 -40.54 -14.59
CA GLU A 3 3.96 -39.09 -14.94
C GLU A 3 3.69 -38.21 -13.72
N CYS A 4 4.63 -37.26 -13.50
CA CYS A 4 4.51 -36.14 -12.58
C CYS A 4 3.29 -35.30 -12.95
N THR A 5 2.34 -35.16 -12.03
CA THR A 5 1.36 -34.08 -12.11
C THR A 5 1.87 -32.91 -11.30
N ALA A 6 2.53 -31.99 -12.00
CA ALA A 6 2.69 -30.62 -11.54
C ALA A 6 1.30 -30.08 -11.18
N SER A 7 1.13 -29.70 -9.91
CA SER A 7 -0.05 -29.00 -9.44
C SER A 7 -0.03 -27.62 -10.11
N GLY A 8 -0.69 -27.53 -11.27
CA GLY A 8 -0.91 -26.29 -11.97
C GLY A 8 -1.83 -25.42 -11.12
N GLU A 9 -1.30 -24.32 -10.61
CA GLU A 9 -2.11 -23.25 -10.05
C GLU A 9 -3.11 -22.79 -11.13
N PRO A 10 -4.41 -22.71 -10.83
CA PRO A 10 -5.36 -22.21 -11.80
C PRO A 10 -5.03 -20.75 -12.10
N ALA A 11 -4.73 -20.50 -13.38
CA ALA A 11 -4.42 -19.19 -13.93
C ALA A 11 -5.34 -18.13 -13.33
N ARG A 12 -4.74 -17.15 -12.64
CA ARG A 12 -5.40 -15.95 -12.13
C ARG A 12 -6.23 -15.39 -13.29
N ASN A 13 -7.55 -15.54 -13.19
CA ASN A 13 -8.49 -15.16 -14.23
C ASN A 13 -8.18 -13.70 -14.60
N LYS A 14 -7.73 -13.45 -15.84
CA LYS A 14 -7.57 -12.12 -16.40
C LYS A 14 -8.94 -11.49 -16.62
N ALA A 15 -9.68 -11.23 -15.54
CA ALA A 15 -10.50 -10.02 -15.54
C ALA A 15 -9.49 -8.90 -15.76
N GLY A 16 -9.51 -8.28 -16.94
CA GLY A 16 -8.56 -7.23 -17.26
C GLY A 16 -8.57 -6.20 -16.14
N SER A 17 -7.40 -5.90 -15.58
CA SER A 17 -7.24 -4.79 -14.63
C SER A 17 -7.97 -3.57 -15.18
N ARG A 18 -8.63 -2.77 -14.32
CA ARG A 18 -9.32 -1.54 -14.75
C ARG A 18 -8.40 -0.56 -15.50
N TYR A 19 -7.09 -0.75 -15.37
CA TYR A 19 -6.04 0.01 -16.03
C TYR A 19 -5.56 -0.60 -17.37
N SER A 20 -6.07 -1.78 -17.77
CA SER A 20 -5.62 -2.50 -18.98
C SER A 20 -5.87 -1.78 -20.31
N SER A 21 -6.74 -0.76 -20.33
CA SER A 21 -7.04 0.07 -21.50
C SER A 21 -6.17 1.33 -21.60
N LEU A 22 -5.41 1.67 -20.56
CA LEU A 22 -4.54 2.84 -20.53
C LEU A 22 -3.27 2.62 -21.36
N LYS A 23 -2.73 3.70 -21.92
CA LYS A 23 -1.44 3.64 -22.60
C LYS A 23 -0.32 3.46 -21.58
N LYS A 24 0.81 2.92 -22.05
CA LYS A 24 1.99 2.70 -21.21
C LYS A 24 2.43 3.97 -20.47
N ASP A 25 2.53 5.11 -21.15
CA ASP A 25 2.98 6.37 -20.54
C ASP A 25 1.99 6.88 -19.48
N GLU A 26 0.68 6.65 -19.68
CA GLU A 26 -0.37 6.98 -18.71
C GLU A 26 -0.28 6.07 -17.47
N LEU A 27 -0.07 4.76 -17.68
CA LEU A 27 0.15 3.80 -16.61
C LEU A 27 1.40 4.11 -15.79
N GLU A 28 2.49 4.50 -16.46
CA GLU A 28 3.76 4.82 -15.80
C GLU A 28 3.62 6.08 -14.95
N ALA A 29 3.01 7.15 -15.48
CA ALA A 29 2.73 8.36 -14.71
C ALA A 29 1.83 8.07 -13.49
N LEU A 30 0.80 7.23 -13.67
CA LEU A 30 -0.09 6.83 -12.59
C LEU A 30 0.64 6.00 -11.53
N ALA A 31 1.47 5.04 -11.94
CA ALA A 31 2.27 4.22 -11.04
C ALA A 31 3.25 5.06 -10.23
N VAL A 32 3.96 6.00 -10.86
CA VAL A 32 4.87 6.94 -10.17
C VAL A 32 4.11 7.74 -9.11
N SER A 33 2.96 8.31 -9.47
CA SER A 33 2.12 9.07 -8.53
C SER A 33 1.62 8.21 -7.37
N ALA A 34 1.17 6.99 -7.64
CA ALA A 34 0.67 6.06 -6.64
C ALA A 34 1.79 5.57 -5.69
N ILE A 35 3.01 5.37 -6.19
CA ILE A 35 4.16 5.03 -5.34
C ILE A 35 4.53 6.20 -4.41
N LEU A 36 4.52 7.44 -4.92
CA LEU A 36 4.78 8.62 -4.08
C LEU A 36 3.73 8.76 -2.97
N GLU A 37 2.46 8.58 -3.30
CA GLU A 37 1.39 8.63 -2.30
C GLU A 37 1.50 7.48 -1.30
N HIS A 38 1.85 6.27 -1.74
CA HIS A 38 2.07 5.13 -0.85
C HIS A 38 3.15 5.43 0.19
N ARG A 39 4.29 5.99 -0.24
CA ARG A 39 5.38 6.40 0.65
C ARG A 39 4.91 7.48 1.64
N ARG A 40 4.18 8.49 1.15
CA ARG A 40 3.65 9.57 2.00
C ARG A 40 2.68 9.05 3.05
N LEU A 41 1.83 8.08 2.70
CA LEU A 41 0.90 7.45 3.65
C LEU A 41 1.66 6.65 4.70
N LEU A 42 2.67 5.85 4.30
CA LEU A 42 3.51 5.11 5.24
C LEU A 42 4.19 6.05 6.25
N ASP A 43 4.81 7.13 5.79
CA ASP A 43 5.48 8.10 6.69
C ASP A 43 4.50 8.75 7.66
N ALA A 44 3.29 9.09 7.20
CA ALA A 44 2.26 9.70 8.03
C ALA A 44 1.67 8.70 9.04
N ASP A 45 1.51 7.44 8.65
CA ASP A 45 0.94 6.38 9.48
C ASP A 45 1.94 5.93 10.56
N GLU A 46 3.24 5.88 10.22
CA GLU A 46 4.32 5.60 11.19
C GLU A 46 4.35 6.66 12.31
N ALA A 47 4.21 7.94 11.97
CA ALA A 47 4.19 9.01 12.98
C ALA A 47 3.06 8.85 14.00
N VAL A 48 1.86 8.43 13.55
CA VAL A 48 0.72 8.17 14.44
C VAL A 48 0.94 6.92 15.27
N TYR A 49 1.54 5.88 14.69
CA TYR A 49 1.90 4.66 15.40
C TYR A 49 2.90 4.95 16.54
N GLU A 50 3.96 5.72 16.27
CA GLU A 50 4.94 6.11 17.26
C GLU A 50 4.33 6.95 18.40
N GLU A 51 3.41 7.87 18.06
CA GLU A 51 2.68 8.66 19.06
C GLU A 51 1.76 7.78 19.91
N TRP A 52 1.01 6.87 19.30
CA TRP A 52 0.18 5.90 20.00
C TRP A 52 1.02 5.03 20.94
N LEU A 53 2.18 4.54 20.49
CA LEU A 53 3.08 3.71 21.29
C LEU A 53 3.62 4.48 22.50
N ARG A 54 3.99 5.75 22.30
CA ARG A 54 4.43 6.64 23.38
C ARG A 54 3.31 6.90 24.39
N ALA A 55 2.13 7.30 23.90
CA ALA A 55 0.96 7.61 24.72
C ALA A 55 0.49 6.40 25.54
N SER A 56 0.53 5.21 24.95
CA SER A 56 0.12 3.97 25.62
C SER A 56 1.09 3.52 26.71
N GLY A 57 2.35 3.97 26.65
CA GLY A 57 3.37 3.71 27.66
C GLY A 57 3.44 4.74 28.79
N ASP A 58 2.76 5.88 28.65
CA ASP A 58 2.79 6.98 29.63
C ASP A 58 1.61 6.88 30.62
N PRO A 59 1.87 6.63 31.93
CA PRO A 59 0.81 6.53 32.93
C PRO A 59 0.07 7.85 33.20
N LEU A 60 0.59 8.98 32.70
CA LEU A 60 -0.05 10.30 32.78
C LEU A 60 -1.06 10.55 31.66
N VAL A 61 -1.00 9.78 30.57
CA VAL A 61 -1.94 9.88 29.45
C VAL A 61 -3.22 9.12 29.79
N SER A 62 -4.38 9.72 29.49
CA SER A 62 -5.65 9.06 29.71
C SER A 62 -5.88 7.93 28.72
N SER A 63 -6.62 6.91 29.15
CA SER A 63 -7.02 5.79 28.28
C SER A 63 -7.76 6.26 27.02
N ASP A 64 -8.56 7.31 27.13
CA ASP A 64 -9.38 7.83 26.03
C ASP A 64 -8.50 8.46 24.93
N VAL A 65 -7.40 9.11 25.30
CA VAL A 65 -6.43 9.67 24.35
C VAL A 65 -5.70 8.53 23.64
N ALA A 66 -5.24 7.52 24.38
CA ALA A 66 -4.60 6.35 23.79
C ALA A 66 -5.56 5.58 22.85
N GLN A 67 -6.85 5.47 23.20
CA GLN A 67 -7.86 4.86 22.34
C GLN A 67 -8.10 5.66 21.06
N THR A 68 -8.14 6.99 21.15
CA THR A 68 -8.31 7.86 19.98
C THR A 68 -7.16 7.68 18.97
N LEU A 69 -5.93 7.61 19.46
CA LEU A 69 -4.75 7.35 18.62
C LEU A 69 -4.78 5.95 18.00
N GLN A 70 -5.23 4.94 18.74
CA GLN A 70 -5.43 3.59 18.20
C GLN A 70 -6.47 3.59 17.06
N ASP A 71 -7.62 4.22 17.27
CA ASP A 71 -8.69 4.28 16.28
C ASP A 71 -8.25 5.03 15.01
N GLU A 72 -7.49 6.12 15.18
CA GLU A 72 -6.88 6.85 14.07
C GLU A 72 -5.90 5.97 13.29
N TYR A 73 -5.00 5.27 13.98
CA TYR A 73 -4.05 4.35 13.34
C TYR A 73 -4.76 3.25 12.54
N LEU A 74 -5.82 2.64 13.09
CA LEU A 74 -6.59 1.61 12.40
C LEU A 74 -7.33 2.15 11.17
N ALA A 75 -7.89 3.35 11.26
CA ALA A 75 -8.55 3.99 10.12
C ALA A 75 -7.56 4.26 8.97
N ARG A 76 -6.36 4.76 9.32
CA ARG A 76 -5.27 5.02 8.39
C ARG A 76 -4.73 3.74 7.74
N GLN A 77 -4.50 2.70 8.54
CA GLN A 77 -4.06 1.40 8.03
C GLN A 77 -5.03 0.85 6.97
N LYS A 78 -6.34 0.97 7.19
CA LYS A 78 -7.35 0.55 6.21
C LYS A 78 -7.29 1.37 4.92
N GLN A 79 -7.06 2.68 5.02
CA GLN A 79 -6.88 3.54 3.85
C GLN A 79 -5.61 3.17 3.08
N ALA A 80 -4.49 2.96 3.77
CA ALA A 80 -3.21 2.57 3.17
C ALA A 80 -3.32 1.22 2.45
N GLN A 81 -4.06 0.25 3.00
CA GLN A 81 -4.35 -1.03 2.33
C GLN A 81 -5.09 -0.84 1.01
N GLY A 82 -6.17 -0.05 1.00
CA GLY A 82 -6.92 0.23 -0.23
C GLY A 82 -6.06 0.92 -1.29
N GLN A 83 -5.19 1.84 -0.87
CA GLN A 83 -4.25 2.52 -1.76
C GLN A 83 -3.18 1.56 -2.31
N GLN A 84 -2.67 0.64 -1.48
CA GLN A 84 -1.70 -0.38 -1.90
C GLN A 84 -2.31 -1.40 -2.87
N GLU A 85 -3.56 -1.79 -2.68
CA GLU A 85 -4.31 -2.64 -3.62
C GLU A 85 -4.44 -1.97 -4.98
N GLU A 86 -4.82 -0.68 -5.01
CA GLU A 86 -4.86 0.11 -6.25
C GLU A 86 -3.49 0.18 -6.92
N LEU A 87 -2.43 0.47 -6.17
CA LEU A 87 -1.07 0.46 -6.70
C LEU A 87 -0.70 -0.90 -7.29
N SER A 88 -1.06 -2.01 -6.64
CA SER A 88 -0.82 -3.36 -7.16
C SER A 88 -1.53 -3.59 -8.50
N GLU A 89 -2.78 -3.15 -8.65
CA GLU A 89 -3.53 -3.28 -9.91
C GLU A 89 -2.89 -2.48 -11.06
N ILE A 90 -2.33 -1.30 -10.75
CA ILE A 90 -1.61 -0.46 -11.71
C ILE A 90 -0.31 -1.14 -12.14
N LEU A 91 0.47 -1.67 -11.18
CA LEU A 91 1.73 -2.36 -11.45
C LEU A 91 1.52 -3.66 -12.25
N ASP A 92 0.45 -4.41 -11.94
CA ASP A 92 0.07 -5.60 -12.70
C ASP A 92 -0.27 -5.24 -14.17
N ALA A 93 -0.88 -4.08 -14.43
CA ALA A 93 -1.17 -3.60 -15.77
C ALA A 93 0.07 -3.04 -16.49
N LEU A 94 0.96 -2.36 -15.77
CA LEU A 94 2.20 -1.79 -16.30
C LEU A 94 3.25 -2.87 -16.61
N GLY A 95 3.28 -3.94 -15.81
CA GLY A 95 4.17 -5.10 -15.98
C GLY A 95 5.57 -4.93 -15.38
N TYR A 96 5.84 -3.83 -14.68
CA TYR A 96 7.08 -3.56 -13.96
C TYR A 96 6.87 -2.45 -12.92
N VAL A 97 7.83 -2.30 -11.99
CA VAL A 97 7.86 -1.19 -11.03
C VAL A 97 8.71 -0.06 -11.60
N PRO A 98 8.16 1.15 -11.84
CA PRO A 98 8.93 2.27 -12.36
C PRO A 98 9.88 2.82 -11.30
N VAL A 99 10.97 3.45 -11.74
CA VAL A 99 11.90 4.14 -10.85
C VAL A 99 11.24 5.44 -10.38
N VAL A 100 11.11 5.58 -9.06
CA VAL A 100 10.55 6.78 -8.43
C VAL A 100 11.62 7.41 -7.55
N PRO A 101 12.02 8.67 -7.81
CA PRO A 101 13.01 9.37 -6.99
C PRO A 101 12.68 9.26 -5.51
N SER A 102 13.68 8.99 -4.66
CA SER A 102 13.54 9.21 -3.23
C SER A 102 13.38 10.71 -3.03
N GLY A 103 12.29 11.14 -2.39
CA GLY A 103 12.07 12.54 -2.05
C GLY A 103 12.98 13.03 -0.92
N GLU A 104 14.17 12.45 -0.76
CA GLU A 104 15.20 12.93 0.17
C GLU A 104 15.60 14.33 -0.28
N LYS A 105 15.07 15.33 0.40
CA LYS A 105 15.66 16.66 0.40
C LYS A 105 16.93 16.57 1.25
N ASP A 106 18.05 16.95 0.66
CA ASP A 106 19.25 17.41 1.36
C ASP A 106 18.92 18.44 2.46
#